data_AF-A0A536UZ92-F1
#
_entry.id   AF-A0A536UZ92-F1
#
_cell.length_a   1.000
_cell.length_b   1.000
_cell.length_c   1.000
_cell.angle_alpha   90.00
_cell.angle_beta   90.00
_cell.angle_gamma   90.00
#
_symmetry.space_group_name_H-M   'P 1'
#
loop_
_entity.id
_entity.type
_entity.pdbx_description
1 polymer ?
#
loop_
_entity_poly.entity_id
_entity_poly.type
_entity_poly.pdbx_seq_one_letter_code
_entity_poly.pdbx_strand_id
1 'polypeptide(L)'
;TGAIAGFPMHDVRVVIYDGKHHPVDSKEVAFVSAGRKAFLDAIEKAKPIVLEPIVSVEVICPDAKTGDIAGDLSSRRGQVTGTKGMQTGVLAITGLAPLVEL
;
A
#
# COMPACT_ATOMS: atom_id res chain seq x y z
N THR A 1 8.37 -13.34 5.74
CA THR A 1 8.31 -11.91 6.13
C THR A 1 8.88 -11.09 5.00
N GLY A 2 8.40 -9.87 4.79
CA GLY A 2 8.93 -9.02 3.72
C GLY A 2 10.39 -8.66 3.93
N ALA A 3 11.10 -8.44 2.82
CA ALA A 3 12.54 -8.21 2.81
C ALA A 3 12.99 -6.90 3.48
N ILE A 4 12.08 -5.92 3.63
CA ILE A 4 12.43 -4.55 4.03
C ILE A 4 12.08 -4.31 5.51
N ALA A 5 10.79 -4.20 5.82
CA ALA A 5 10.26 -3.81 7.13
C ALA A 5 9.35 -4.89 7.72
N GLY A 6 9.45 -6.13 7.23
CA GLY A 6 8.65 -7.26 7.70
C GLY A 6 7.22 -7.35 7.11
N PHE A 7 6.70 -6.28 6.49
CA PHE A 7 5.38 -6.27 5.84
C PHE A 7 5.30 -7.19 4.62
N PRO A 8 4.12 -7.73 4.28
CA PRO A 8 3.92 -8.47 3.03
C PRO A 8 4.34 -7.65 1.81
N MET A 9 4.96 -8.30 0.82
CA MET A 9 5.33 -7.66 -0.44
C MET A 9 4.21 -7.87 -1.46
N HIS A 10 3.83 -6.80 -2.14
CA HIS A 10 2.80 -6.79 -3.18
C HIS A 10 3.42 -6.43 -4.53
N ASP A 11 2.72 -6.77 -5.62
CA ASP A 11 3.08 -6.42 -7.00
C ASP A 11 4.47 -6.88 -7.46
N VAL A 12 4.91 -8.05 -6.97
CA VAL A 12 6.18 -8.66 -7.35
C VAL A 12 5.98 -9.73 -8.42
N ARG A 13 6.70 -9.61 -9.54
CA ARG A 13 6.83 -10.67 -10.53
C ARG A 13 8.17 -11.37 -10.39
N VAL A 14 8.15 -12.70 -10.24
CA VAL A 14 9.35 -13.54 -10.16
C VAL A 14 9.49 -14.37 -11.43
N VAL A 15 10.68 -14.37 -12.03
CA VAL A 15 11.01 -15.17 -13.21
C VAL A 15 12.30 -15.93 -12.93
N ILE A 16 12.22 -17.26 -12.99
CA ILE A 16 13.38 -18.15 -12.92
C ILE A 16 13.73 -18.51 -14.36
N TYR A 17 14.92 -18.11 -14.82
CA TYR A 17 15.34 -18.31 -16.21
C TYR A 17 16.62 -19.16 -16.34
N ASP A 18 17.31 -19.44 -15.24
CA ASP A 18 18.51 -20.27 -15.20
C ASP A 18 18.63 -20.98 -13.84
N GLY A 19 19.39 -22.08 -13.79
CA GLY A 19 19.62 -22.86 -12.59
C GLY A 19 20.48 -24.12 -12.83
N LYS A 20 21.08 -24.62 -11.75
CA LYS A 20 21.85 -25.88 -11.74
C LYS A 20 21.50 -26.69 -10.49
N HIS A 21 21.68 -28.01 -10.55
CA HIS A 21 21.43 -28.89 -9.43
C HIS A 21 22.47 -30.02 -9.35
N HIS A 22 22.66 -30.54 -8.15
CA HIS A 22 23.43 -31.75 -7.86
C HIS A 22 22.49 -32.86 -7.39
N PRO A 23 22.55 -34.08 -7.97
CA PRO A 23 21.59 -35.15 -7.71
C PRO A 23 21.46 -35.58 -6.24
N VAL A 24 22.52 -35.43 -5.44
CA VAL A 24 22.58 -35.95 -4.05
C VAL A 24 22.31 -34.85 -3.01
N ASP A 25 22.80 -33.63 -3.27
CA ASP A 25 22.78 -32.53 -2.29
C ASP A 25 21.68 -31.49 -2.54
N SER A 26 21.13 -31.43 -3.76
CA SER A 26 20.07 -30.48 -4.13
C SER A 26 18.69 -30.98 -3.76
N LYS A 27 18.41 -30.97 -2.46
CA LYS A 27 17.10 -31.29 -1.88
C LYS A 27 16.22 -30.03 -1.83
N GLU A 28 14.92 -30.21 -1.60
CA GLU A 28 13.94 -29.13 -1.52
C GLU A 28 14.40 -27.96 -0.61
N VAL A 29 14.89 -28.28 0.60
CA VAL A 29 15.38 -27.28 1.56
C VAL A 29 16.51 -26.42 0.98
N ALA A 30 17.38 -27.00 0.14
CA ALA A 30 18.46 -26.27 -0.51
C ALA A 30 17.92 -25.25 -1.52
N PHE A 31 16.91 -25.62 -2.31
CA PHE A 31 16.27 -24.70 -3.26
C PHE A 31 15.46 -23.60 -2.58
N VAL A 32 14.74 -23.92 -1.49
CA VAL A 32 14.04 -22.91 -0.69
C VAL A 32 15.03 -21.87 -0.12
N SER A 33 16.16 -22.33 0.39
CA SER A 33 17.22 -21.45 0.91
C SER A 33 17.87 -20.61 -0.20
N ALA A 34 18.19 -21.23 -1.34
CA ALA A 34 18.75 -20.54 -2.50
C ALA A 34 17.78 -19.47 -3.05
N GLY A 35 16.50 -19.82 -3.20
CA GLY A 35 15.45 -18.91 -3.64
C GLY A 35 15.27 -17.73 -2.68
N ARG A 36 15.31 -17.97 -1.36
CA ARG A 36 15.26 -16.89 -0.36
C ARG A 36 16.42 -15.92 -0.50
N LYS A 37 17.66 -16.42 -0.67
CA LYS A 37 18.85 -15.57 -0.85
C LYS A 37 18.77 -14.77 -2.15
N ALA A 38 18.41 -15.43 -3.26
CA ALA A 38 18.26 -14.77 -4.55
C ALA A 38 17.16 -13.70 -4.53
N PHE A 39 16.04 -13.96 -3.87
CA PHE A 39 14.95 -13.00 -3.71
C PHE A 39 15.41 -11.76 -2.93
N LEU A 40 16.12 -11.93 -1.81
CA LEU A 40 16.61 -10.81 -1.01
C LEU A 40 17.59 -9.92 -1.81
N ASP A 41 18.56 -10.54 -2.50
CA ASP A 41 19.53 -9.81 -3.34
C ASP A 41 18.85 -9.06 -4.50
N ALA A 42 17.85 -9.68 -5.14
CA ALA A 42 17.09 -9.03 -6.21
C ALA A 42 16.25 -7.86 -5.70
N ILE A 43 15.57 -8.02 -4.57
CA ILE A 43 14.72 -6.97 -3.98
C ILE A 43 15.56 -5.77 -3.52
N GLU A 44 16.72 -5.99 -2.89
CA GLU A 44 17.59 -4.89 -2.47
C GLU A 44 18.01 -4.01 -3.67
N LYS A 45 18.30 -4.63 -4.82
CA LYS A 45 18.63 -3.94 -6.07
C LYS A 45 17.42 -3.27 -6.73
N ALA A 46 16.21 -3.77 -6.47
CA ALA A 46 14.96 -3.25 -7.04
C ALA A 46 14.47 -1.94 -6.38
N LYS A 47 15.18 -1.43 -5.35
CA LYS A 47 14.84 -0.19 -4.61
C LYS A 47 13.39 -0.20 -4.11
N PRO A 48 13.08 -1.12 -3.19
CA PRO A 48 11.71 -1.36 -2.83
C PRO A 48 11.20 -0.26 -1.90
N ILE A 49 9.89 -0.02 -1.92
CA ILE A 49 9.24 1.03 -1.14
C ILE A 49 8.24 0.44 -0.15
N VAL A 50 8.01 1.16 0.96
CA VAL A 50 6.95 0.82 1.90
C VAL A 50 5.65 1.45 1.40
N LEU A 51 4.60 0.65 1.32
CA LEU A 51 3.26 1.11 0.96
C LEU A 51 2.45 1.33 2.24
N GLU A 52 1.62 2.37 2.24
CA GLU A 52 0.58 2.59 3.26
C GLU A 52 -0.80 2.42 2.62
N PRO A 53 -1.80 1.91 3.37
CA PRO A 53 -3.16 1.78 2.86
C PRO A 53 -3.85 3.14 2.74
N ILE A 54 -4.33 3.46 1.54
CA ILE A 54 -5.17 4.63 1.26
C ILE A 54 -6.64 4.18 1.24
N VAL A 55 -7.49 4.88 1.98
CA VAL A 55 -8.92 4.58 2.06
C VAL A 55 -9.76 5.72 1.49
N SER A 56 -10.93 5.37 0.97
CA SER A 56 -11.96 6.33 0.58
C SER A 56 -12.77 6.72 1.79
N VAL A 57 -12.93 8.02 2.00
CA VAL A 57 -13.70 8.59 3.11
C VAL A 57 -14.85 9.40 2.53
N GLU A 58 -16.02 9.27 3.14
CA GLU A 58 -17.19 10.11 2.87
C GLU A 58 -17.64 10.75 4.18
N VAL A 59 -17.66 12.08 4.23
CA VAL A 59 -18.08 12.85 5.39
C VAL A 59 -19.32 13.65 5.05
N ILE A 60 -20.42 13.38 5.75
CA ILE A 60 -21.68 14.12 5.62
C ILE A 60 -21.67 15.23 6.66
N CYS A 61 -21.75 16.48 6.21
CA CYS A 61 -21.71 17.64 7.08
C CYS A 61 -22.66 18.75 6.62
N PRO A 62 -23.05 19.69 7.50
CA PRO A 62 -23.77 20.88 7.09
C PRO A 62 -22.93 21.75 6.13
N ASP A 63 -23.59 22.43 5.18
CA ASP A 63 -22.90 23.28 4.18
C ASP A 63 -21.98 24.33 4.82
N ALA A 64 -22.38 24.86 5.97
CA ALA A 64 -21.58 25.85 6.71
C ALA A 64 -20.26 25.30 7.27
N LYS A 65 -20.10 23.97 7.35
CA LYS A 65 -18.93 23.28 7.92
C LYS A 65 -18.05 22.61 6.87
N THR A 66 -18.42 22.69 5.58
CA THR A 66 -17.67 22.06 4.50
C THR A 66 -16.21 22.52 4.44
N GLY A 67 -15.93 23.81 4.66
CA GLY A 67 -14.57 24.36 4.67
C GLY A 67 -13.70 23.81 5.82
N ASP A 68 -14.26 23.74 7.03
CA ASP A 68 -13.55 23.20 8.21
C ASP A 68 -13.18 21.72 8.00
N ILE A 69 -14.11 20.92 7.48
CA ILE A 69 -13.89 19.48 7.23
C ILE A 69 -12.88 19.26 6.09
N ALA A 70 -12.97 20.03 5.01
CA ALA A 70 -11.98 19.95 3.92
C ALA A 70 -10.57 20.36 4.40
N GLY A 71 -10.48 21.34 5.31
CA GLY A 71 -9.25 21.75 5.96
C GLY A 71 -8.66 20.66 6.85
N ASP A 72 -9.46 20.03 7.71
CA ASP A 72 -9.03 18.92 8.57
C ASP A 72 -8.52 17.74 7.73
N LEU A 73 -9.26 17.35 6.69
CA LEU A 73 -8.85 16.27 5.79
C LEU A 73 -7.51 16.57 5.11
N SER A 74 -7.31 17.81 4.64
CA SER A 74 -6.06 18.23 4.01
C SER A 74 -4.89 18.24 5.00
N SER A 75 -5.14 18.58 6.27
CA SER A 75 -4.10 18.55 7.33
C SER A 75 -3.61 17.14 7.63
N ARG A 76 -4.46 16.13 7.41
CA ARG A 76 -4.22 14.70 7.61
C ARG A 76 -3.66 14.00 6.36
N ARG A 77 -2.99 14.74 5.47
CA ARG A 77 -2.51 14.26 4.16
C ARG A 77 -3.62 13.70 3.25
N GLY A 78 -4.88 13.99 3.57
CA GLY A 78 -6.02 13.59 2.77
C GLY A 78 -6.24 14.52 1.57
N GLN A 79 -6.80 13.96 0.52
CA GLN A 79 -7.14 14.66 -0.71
C GLN A 79 -8.65 14.62 -0.91
N VAL A 80 -9.28 15.79 -1.03
CA VAL A 80 -10.69 15.90 -1.42
C VAL A 80 -10.82 15.51 -2.89
N THR A 81 -11.67 14.52 -3.18
CA THR A 81 -11.96 14.03 -4.53
C THR A 81 -13.26 14.59 -5.09
N GLY A 82 -14.17 15.04 -4.24
CA GLY A 82 -15.44 15.58 -4.68
C GLY A 82 -16.34 16.07 -3.55
N THR A 83 -17.39 16.78 -3.96
CA THR A 83 -18.45 17.28 -3.09
C THR A 83 -19.80 16.99 -3.74
N LYS A 84 -20.71 16.35 -3.01
CA LYS A 84 -22.04 15.99 -3.48
C LYS A 84 -23.10 16.64 -2.59
N GLY A 85 -23.94 17.50 -3.18
CA GLY A 85 -25.11 18.05 -2.51
C GLY A 85 -26.12 16.94 -2.17
N MET A 86 -26.62 16.95 -0.93
CA MET A 86 -27.60 15.99 -0.44
C MET A 86 -28.96 16.70 -0.24
N GLN A 87 -29.53 16.65 0.95
CA GLN A 87 -30.73 17.41 1.32
C GLN A 87 -30.37 18.88 1.60
N THR A 88 -31.37 19.76 1.64
CA THR A 88 -31.17 21.20 1.86
C THR A 88 -30.30 21.47 3.10
N GLY A 89 -29.15 22.12 2.89
CA GLY A 89 -28.21 22.49 3.95
C GLY A 89 -27.21 21.40 4.35
N VAL A 90 -27.16 20.27 3.64
CA VAL A 90 -26.25 19.15 3.90
C VAL A 90 -25.48 18.77 2.63
N LEU A 91 -24.19 18.54 2.79
CA LEU A 91 -23.28 18.14 1.73
C LEU A 91 -22.41 16.95 2.17
N ALA A 92 -22.14 16.04 1.23
CA ALA A 92 -21.19 14.96 1.40
C ALA A 92 -19.85 15.32 0.74
N ILE A 93 -18.76 15.28 1.50
CA ILE A 93 -17.40 15.44 1.00
C ILE A 93 -16.79 14.05 0.84
N THR A 94 -16.31 13.73 -0.35
CA THR A 94 -15.56 12.50 -0.60
C THR A 94 -14.08 12.82 -0.72
N GLY A 95 -13.24 11.91 -0.23
CA GLY A 95 -11.79 12.05 -0.32
C GLY A 95 -11.05 10.74 -0.17
N LEU A 96 -9.74 10.81 -0.39
CA LEU A 96 -8.80 9.73 -0.13
C LEU A 96 -7.87 10.17 1.00
N ALA A 97 -7.63 9.30 1.97
CA ALA A 97 -6.68 9.58 3.04
C ALA A 97 -5.92 8.32 3.44
N PRO A 98 -4.69 8.46 3.96
CA PRO A 98 -4.00 7.34 4.59
C PRO A 98 -4.77 6.87 5.82
N LEU A 99 -4.97 5.54 5.95
CA LEU A 99 -5.74 4.97 7.06
C LEU A 99 -5.17 5.34 8.44
N VAL A 100 -3.86 5.59 8.53
CA VAL A 100 -3.18 5.92 9.79
C VAL A 100 -3.51 7.34 10.30
N GLU A 101 -4.00 8.22 9.43
CA GLU A 101 -4.29 9.61 9.76
C GLU A 101 -5.76 9.85 10.14
N LEU A 102 -6.61 8.84 9.96
CA LEU A 102 -8.05 8.84 10.26
C LEU A 102 -8.32 8.32 11.68
#